data_AF-A0A969Z1X5-F1
#
_entry.id   AF-A0A969Z1X5-F1
#
_cell.length_a   1.000
_cell.length_b   1.000
_cell.length_c   1.000
_cell.angle_alpha   90.00
_cell.angle_beta   90.00
_cell.angle_gamma   90.00
#
_symmetry.space_group_name_H-M   'P 1'
#
loop_
_entity.id
_entity.type
_entity.pdbx_description
1 polymer ?
#
loop_
_entity_poly.entity_id
_entity_poly.type
_entity_poly.pdbx_seq_one_letter_code
_entity_poly.pdbx_strand_id
1 'polypeptide(L)'
;MELIRFTDFKLTERNKAIANMFFDHNGNEVMAQFIFYLQRDECLGIRVGRHDGAVPTVELENYINKNKPDLKKLVKPEVVRVKAERLQMLASENS
;
A
#
# COMPACT_ATOMS: atom_id res chain seq x y z
N MET A 1 -5.39 16.33 -4.87
CA MET A 1 -4.48 15.19 -5.03
C MET A 1 -5.19 14.04 -5.73
N GLU A 2 -4.58 13.51 -6.79
CA GLU A 2 -5.09 12.37 -7.57
C GLU A 2 -4.03 11.26 -7.63
N LEU A 3 -4.44 10.00 -7.52
CA LEU A 3 -3.51 8.87 -7.61
C LEU A 3 -3.21 8.57 -9.07
N ILE A 4 -1.95 8.63 -9.45
CA ILE A 4 -1.47 8.30 -10.80
C ILE A 4 -1.21 6.81 -10.92
N ARG A 5 -0.40 6.27 -9.99
CA ARG A 5 0.03 4.87 -9.99
C ARG A 5 0.52 4.44 -8.61
N PHE A 6 0.67 3.14 -8.42
CA PHE A 6 1.44 2.59 -7.30
C PHE A 6 2.41 1.51 -7.78
N THR A 7 3.46 1.30 -7.01
CA THR A 7 4.52 0.32 -7.31
C THR A 7 5.04 -0.33 -6.02
N ASP A 8 5.88 -1.35 -6.16
CA ASP A 8 6.61 -2.00 -5.06
C ASP A 8 5.72 -2.53 -3.94
N PHE A 9 4.54 -3.07 -4.27
CA PHE A 9 3.69 -3.72 -3.27
C PHE A 9 4.36 -5.00 -2.74
N LYS A 10 4.81 -4.97 -1.49
CA LYS A 10 5.55 -6.07 -0.88
C LYS A 10 5.24 -6.22 0.60
N LEU A 11 5.28 -7.46 1.09
CA LEU A 11 5.22 -7.74 2.52
C LEU A 11 6.48 -7.22 3.21
N THR A 12 6.31 -6.55 4.33
CA THR A 12 7.39 -6.20 5.25
C THR A 12 7.35 -7.04 6.51
N GLU A 13 6.16 -7.52 6.87
CA GLU A 13 5.91 -8.44 7.99
C GLU A 13 4.80 -9.42 7.60
N ARG A 14 4.53 -10.41 8.45
CA ARG A 14 3.45 -11.40 8.23
C ARG A 14 2.11 -10.76 7.86
N ASN A 15 1.77 -9.64 8.49
CA ASN A 15 0.48 -8.95 8.37
C ASN A 15 0.63 -7.49 7.94
N LYS A 16 1.77 -7.11 7.34
CA LYS A 16 1.99 -5.75 6.84
C LYS A 16 2.60 -5.79 5.46
N ALA A 17 2.11 -4.92 4.58
CA ALA A 17 2.73 -4.62 3.30
C ALA A 17 2.97 -3.12 3.18
N ILE A 18 3.86 -2.75 2.27
CA ILE A 18 4.07 -1.37 1.84
C ILE A 18 3.93 -1.29 0.33
N ALA A 19 3.56 -0.10 -0.16
CA ALA A 19 3.67 0.26 -1.56
C ALA A 19 4.01 1.74 -1.70
N ASN A 20 4.68 2.09 -2.80
CA ASN A 20 4.97 3.47 -3.16
C ASN A 20 3.80 3.99 -4.02
N MET A 21 3.11 5.02 -3.55
CA MET A 21 1.98 5.65 -4.21
C MET A 21 2.44 6.97 -4.82
N PHE A 22 2.14 7.18 -6.10
CA PHE A 22 2.52 8.39 -6.84
C PHE A 22 1.26 9.20 -7.14
N PHE A 23 1.29 10.47 -6.77
CA PHE A 23 0.15 11.37 -6.90
C PHE A 23 0.49 12.57 -7.78
N ASP A 24 -0.53 13.10 -8.46
CA ASP A 24 -0.49 14.48 -8.95
C ASP A 24 -0.93 15.41 -7.81
N HIS A 25 -0.02 16.30 -7.43
CA HIS A 25 -0.24 17.37 -6.48
C HIS A 25 0.21 18.71 -7.08
N ASN A 26 -0.77 19.51 -7.51
CA ASN A 26 -0.57 20.82 -8.13
C ASN A 26 0.33 20.77 -9.38
N GLY A 27 0.18 19.74 -10.22
CA GLY A 27 0.96 19.55 -11.45
C GLY A 27 2.34 18.95 -11.20
N ASN A 28 2.66 18.57 -9.97
CA ASN A 28 3.90 17.88 -9.62
C ASN A 28 3.60 16.46 -9.20
N GLU A 29 4.40 15.54 -9.72
CA GLU A 29 4.40 14.17 -9.23
C GLU A 29 5.10 14.11 -7.87
N VAL A 30 4.40 13.57 -6.89
CA VAL A 30 4.88 13.38 -5.51
C VAL A 30 4.68 11.94 -5.09
N MET A 31 5.60 11.42 -4.29
CA MET A 31 5.58 10.04 -3.80
C MET A 31 5.23 10.00 -2.31
N ALA A 32 4.33 9.08 -1.95
CA ALA A 32 4.10 8.69 -0.57
C ALA A 32 4.05 7.17 -0.45
N GLN A 33 4.77 6.63 0.51
CA GLN A 33 4.68 5.23 0.89
C GLN A 33 3.43 5.02 1.74
N PHE A 34 2.60 4.07 1.35
CA PHE A 34 1.47 3.63 2.17
C PHE A 34 1.80 2.29 2.84
N ILE A 35 1.36 2.15 4.09
CA ILE A 35 1.50 0.94 4.90
C ILE A 35 0.12 0.29 5.01
N PHE A 36 0.01 -0.96 4.57
CA PHE A 36 -1.22 -1.73 4.53
C PHE A 36 -1.19 -2.79 5.64
N TYR A 37 -2.21 -2.79 6.49
CA TYR A 37 -2.42 -3.80 7.52
C TYR A 37 -3.31 -4.91 6.98
N LEU A 38 -2.78 -6.13 6.93
CA LEU A 38 -3.38 -7.25 6.23
C LEU A 38 -3.85 -8.33 7.21
N GLN A 39 -4.99 -8.94 6.91
CA GLN A 39 -5.48 -10.14 7.59
C GLN A 39 -6.06 -11.11 6.57
N ARG A 40 -5.54 -12.34 6.54
CA ARG A 40 -5.81 -13.29 5.44
C ARG A 40 -5.51 -12.59 4.11
N ASP A 41 -6.50 -12.53 3.22
CA ASP A 41 -6.42 -11.93 1.89
C ASP A 41 -7.06 -10.53 1.81
N GLU A 42 -7.30 -9.91 2.98
CA GLU A 42 -7.97 -8.63 3.10
C GLU A 42 -7.06 -7.54 3.68
N CYS A 43 -7.29 -6.30 3.24
CA CYS A 43 -6.67 -5.10 3.80
C CYS A 43 -7.60 -4.46 4.84
N LEU A 44 -7.18 -4.48 6.11
CA LEU A 44 -7.95 -3.92 7.23
C LEU A 44 -7.78 -2.41 7.34
N GLY A 45 -6.56 -1.92 7.16
CA GLY A 45 -6.20 -0.53 7.38
C GLY A 45 -5.07 -0.07 6.47
N ILE A 46 -5.02 1.24 6.25
CA ILE A 46 -4.00 1.91 5.46
C ILE A 46 -3.51 3.09 6.30
N ARG A 47 -2.20 3.30 6.35
CA ARG A 47 -1.57 4.46 7.00
C ARG A 47 -0.54 5.08 6.08
N VAL A 48 -0.30 6.37 6.28
CA VAL A 48 0.81 7.08 5.63
C VAL A 48 2.13 6.63 6.27
N GLY A 49 3.10 6.31 5.42
CA GLY A 49 4.49 6.05 5.77
C GLY A 49 5.36 7.26 5.43
N ARG A 50 6.55 7.02 4.87
CA ARG A 50 7.42 8.10 4.38
C ARG A 50 6.80 8.76 3.15
N HIS A 51 6.94 10.07 3.00
CA HIS A 51 6.43 10.78 1.82
C HIS A 51 7.28 12.02 1.54
N ASP A 52 7.11 12.59 0.35
CA ASP A 52 7.73 13.85 -0.02
C ASP A 52 7.24 14.99 0.88
N GLY A 53 8.18 15.81 1.35
CA GLY A 53 7.89 16.95 2.24
C GLY A 53 7.05 18.06 1.59
N ALA A 54 6.89 18.02 0.26
CA ALA A 54 6.02 18.91 -0.49
C ALA A 54 4.53 18.64 -0.27
N VAL A 55 4.17 17.48 0.31
CA VAL A 55 2.78 17.12 0.62
C VAL A 55 2.63 17.01 2.14
N PRO A 56 1.69 17.76 2.75
CA PRO A 56 1.39 17.61 4.17
C PRO A 56 0.84 16.21 4.49
N THR A 57 1.30 15.60 5.58
CA THR A 57 0.81 14.28 6.03
C THR A 57 -0.72 14.24 6.16
N VAL A 58 -1.32 15.32 6.68
CA VAL A 58 -2.78 15.44 6.84
C VAL A 58 -3.55 15.33 5.52
N GLU A 59 -2.97 15.78 4.40
CA GLU A 59 -3.61 15.67 3.09
C GLU A 59 -3.61 14.22 2.60
N LEU A 60 -2.51 13.50 2.80
CA LEU A 60 -2.40 12.07 2.51
C LEU A 60 -3.37 11.24 3.37
N GLU A 61 -3.50 11.57 4.67
CA GLU A 61 -4.46 10.92 5.57
C GLU A 61 -5.91 11.18 5.14
N ASN A 62 -6.24 12.42 4.77
CA ASN A 62 -7.55 12.77 4.25
C ASN A 62 -7.86 12.02 2.95
N TYR A 63 -6.87 11.90 2.05
CA TYR A 63 -7.02 11.10 0.84
C TYR A 63 -7.28 9.63 1.15
N ILE A 64 -6.51 9.03 2.07
CA ILE A 64 -6.74 7.65 2.50
C ILE A 64 -8.15 7.49 3.05
N ASN A 65 -8.60 8.38 3.93
CA ASN A 65 -9.91 8.28 4.56
C ASN A 65 -11.05 8.40 3.54
N LYS A 66 -10.93 9.33 2.57
CA LYS A 66 -11.92 9.54 1.52
C LYS A 66 -11.99 8.37 0.52
N ASN A 67 -10.84 7.78 0.18
CA ASN A 67 -10.74 6.77 -0.88
C ASN A 67 -10.50 5.35 -0.34
N LYS A 68 -10.66 5.14 0.98
CA LYS A 68 -10.31 3.89 1.66
C LYS A 68 -10.92 2.64 1.02
N PRO A 69 -12.22 2.61 0.66
CA PRO A 69 -12.82 1.44 0.03
C PRO A 69 -12.17 1.11 -1.32
N ASP A 70 -11.87 2.13 -2.11
CA ASP A 70 -11.32 1.95 -3.46
C ASP A 70 -9.85 1.57 -3.43
N LEU A 71 -9.07 2.15 -2.50
CA LEU A 71 -7.70 1.72 -2.25
C LEU A 71 -7.63 0.24 -1.84
N LYS A 72 -8.57 -0.23 -1.00
CA LYS A 72 -8.64 -1.65 -0.61
C LYS A 72 -8.95 -2.57 -1.80
N LYS A 73 -9.88 -2.17 -2.67
CA LYS A 73 -10.19 -2.91 -3.90
C LYS A 73 -8.98 -2.95 -4.83
N LEU A 74 -8.32 -1.80 -5.02
CA LEU A 74 -7.15 -1.63 -5.87
C LEU A 74 -6.01 -2.60 -5.49
N VAL A 75 -5.70 -2.71 -4.20
CA VAL A 75 -4.57 -3.53 -3.72
C VAL A 75 -4.93 -4.99 -3.46
N LYS A 76 -6.20 -5.39 -3.54
CA LYS A 76 -6.63 -6.76 -3.23
C LYS A 76 -5.89 -7.83 -4.07
N PRO A 77 -5.71 -7.66 -5.40
CA PRO A 77 -4.93 -8.62 -6.20
C PRO A 77 -3.50 -8.78 -5.68
N GLU A 78 -2.87 -7.67 -5.29
CA GLU A 78 -1.50 -7.68 -4.78
C GLU A 78 -1.40 -8.34 -3.40
N VAL A 79 -2.39 -8.14 -2.53
CA VAL A 79 -2.47 -8.84 -1.23
C VAL A 79 -2.49 -10.35 -1.42
N VAL A 80 -3.33 -10.85 -2.34
CA VAL A 80 -3.40 -12.28 -2.65
C VAL A 80 -2.05 -12.78 -3.19
N ARG A 81 -1.46 -12.05 -4.15
CA ARG A 81 -0.17 -12.39 -4.76
C ARG A 81 0.93 -12.55 -3.70
N VAL A 82 1.16 -11.53 -2.88
CA VAL A 82 2.27 -11.56 -1.90
C VAL A 82 2.05 -12.59 -0.79
N LYS A 83 0.80 -12.91 -0.45
CA LYS A 83 0.49 -13.98 0.51
C LYS A 83 0.76 -15.36 -0.07
N ALA A 84 0.40 -15.59 -1.32
CA ALA A 84 0.70 -16.84 -2.03
C ALA A 84 2.22 -17.05 -2.16
N GLU A 85 2.96 -16.02 -2.58
CA GLU A 85 4.42 -16.05 -2.65
C GLU A 85 5.07 -16.40 -1.31
N ARG A 86 4.57 -15.81 -0.21
CA ARG A 86 5.08 -16.12 1.14
C ARG A 86 4.83 -17.58 1.54
N LEU A 87 3.66 -18.14 1.21
CA LEU A 87 3.34 -19.53 1.49
C LEU A 87 4.26 -20.49 0.72
N GLN A 88 4.55 -20.18 -0.55
CA GLN A 88 5.47 -20.97 -1.37
C GLN A 88 6.89 -20.96 -0.79
N MET A 89 7.40 -19.80 -0.38
CA MET A 89 8.71 -19.69 0.26
C MET A 89 8.81 -20.54 1.54
N LEU A 90 7.78 -20.48 2.40
CA LEU A 90 7.76 -21.28 3.63
C LEU A 90 7.67 -22.78 3.36
N ALA A 91 7.00 -23.21 2.28
CA ALA A 91 6.96 -24.61 1.88
C ALA A 91 8.33 -25.09 1.37
N SER A 92 9.05 -24.25 0.62
CA SER A 92 10.39 -24.57 0.12
C SER A 92 11.48 -24.57 1.20
N GLU A 93 11.33 -23.79 2.27
CA GLU A 93 12.28 -23.76 3.40
C GLU A 93 12.18 -24.99 4.32
N ASN A 94 11.07 -25.74 4.26
CA ASN A 94 10.81 -26.91 5.09
C ASN A 94 10.90 -28.25 4.33
N SER A 95 11.33 -28.23 3.06
CA SER A 95 11.54 -29.40 2.20
C SER A 95 13.03 -29.71 2.06
#